data_AF-A0A7W9IGN2-F1
#
_entry.id   AF-A0A7W9IGN2-F1
#
_cell.length_a   1.000
_cell.length_b   1.000
_cell.length_c   1.000
_cell.angle_alpha   90.00
_cell.angle_beta   90.00
_cell.angle_gamma   90.00
#
_symmetry.space_group_name_H-M   'P 1'
#
loop_
_entity.id
_entity.type
_entity.pdbx_description
1 polymer ?
#
loop_
_entity_poly.entity_id
_entity_poly.type
_entity_poly.pdbx_seq_one_letter_code
_entity_poly.pdbx_strand_id
1 'polypeptide(L)'
;MATETGRCYGCRRVFTFDPAEVTTFLVDPETGRPPGITALGSLRPATPDAVARSVDEPVCPDCVERAERWRETGNPLHRGW
;
A
#
# COMPACT_ATOMS: atom_id res chain seq x y z
N MET A 1 -0.21 1.56 24.79
CA MET A 1 -0.05 1.41 23.33
C MET A 1 0.06 -0.08 23.06
N ALA A 2 -0.90 -0.63 22.31
CA ALA A 2 -0.86 -2.02 21.90
C ALA A 2 -0.01 -2.11 20.63
N THR A 3 0.91 -3.08 20.57
CA THR A 3 1.75 -3.28 19.39
C THR A 3 1.37 -4.59 18.72
N GLU A 4 1.31 -4.56 17.40
CA GLU A 4 1.05 -5.73 16.55
C GLU A 4 2.23 -5.99 15.63
N THR A 5 2.37 -7.22 15.16
CA THR A 5 3.38 -7.61 14.17
C THR A 5 2.68 -8.05 12.90
N GLY A 6 3.03 -7.41 11.79
CA GLY A 6 2.43 -7.70 10.49
C GLY A 6 3.42 -7.52 9.34
N ARG A 7 2.97 -7.77 8.11
CA ARG A 7 3.79 -7.61 6.90
C ARG A 7 3.43 -6.30 6.21
N CYS A 8 4.44 -5.53 5.84
CA CYS A 8 4.23 -4.34 5.02
C CYS A 8 3.64 -4.71 3.66
N TYR A 9 2.54 -4.08 3.27
CA TYR A 9 1.94 -4.25 1.95
C TYR A 9 2.96 -3.95 0.82
N GLY A 10 3.70 -2.85 0.94
CA GLY A 10 4.58 -2.35 -0.12
C GLY A 10 5.91 -3.12 -0.31
N CYS A 11 6.54 -3.59 0.77
CA CYS A 11 7.84 -4.29 0.68
C CYS A 11 7.85 -5.71 1.25
N ARG A 12 6.71 -6.19 1.78
CA ARG A 12 6.50 -7.53 2.35
C ARG A 12 7.34 -7.91 3.58
N ARG A 13 8.23 -7.02 4.05
CA ARG A 13 8.97 -7.20 5.30
C ARG A 13 8.03 -7.21 6.50
N VAL A 14 8.38 -8.03 7.50
CA VAL A 14 7.69 -8.03 8.79
C VAL A 14 8.16 -6.83 9.62
N PHE A 15 7.23 -6.16 10.28
CA PHE A 15 7.52 -5.04 11.18
C PHE A 15 6.49 -4.97 12.32
N THR A 16 6.86 -4.32 13.40
CA THR A 16 5.98 -4.05 14.55
C THR A 16 5.41 -2.64 14.42
N PHE A 17 4.14 -2.45 14.72
CA PHE A 17 3.45 -1.16 14.62
C PHE A 17 2.33 -1.02 15.65
N ASP A 18 1.89 0.22 15.89
CA ASP A 18 0.64 0.49 16.61
C ASP A 18 -0.51 0.49 15.58
N PRO A 19 -1.53 -0.40 15.71
CA PRO A 19 -2.62 -0.48 14.76
C PRO A 19 -3.48 0.79 14.70
N ALA A 20 -3.43 1.66 15.72
CA ALA A 20 -4.14 2.92 15.73
C ALA A 20 -3.43 4.04 14.95
N GLU A 21 -2.12 3.92 14.70
CA GLU A 21 -1.30 4.97 14.09
C GLU A 21 -0.70 4.56 12.74
N VAL A 22 -0.65 3.26 12.43
CA VAL A 22 -0.02 2.76 11.21
C VAL A 22 -0.76 3.25 9.97
N THR A 23 0.00 3.67 8.95
CA THR A 23 -0.58 3.93 7.63
C THR A 23 -1.02 2.62 6.99
N THR A 24 -2.25 2.58 6.47
CA THR A 24 -2.81 1.41 5.79
C THR A 24 -3.11 1.69 4.32
N PHE A 25 -3.18 0.63 3.53
CA PHE A 25 -3.82 0.64 2.21
C PHE A 25 -5.02 -0.29 2.22
N LEU A 26 -6.12 0.16 1.60
CA LEU A 26 -7.25 -0.69 1.31
C LEU A 26 -6.89 -1.68 0.19
N VAL A 27 -6.93 -2.98 0.47
CA VAL A 27 -6.49 -4.05 -0.42
C VAL A 27 -7.57 -5.12 -0.56
N ASP A 28 -7.92 -5.47 -1.79
CA ASP A 28 -8.76 -6.63 -2.10
C ASP A 28 -7.94 -7.92 -1.90
N PRO A 29 -8.27 -8.78 -0.91
CA PRO A 29 -7.52 -9.99 -0.61
C PRO A 29 -7.53 -11.01 -1.75
N GLU A 30 -8.52 -10.98 -2.65
CA GLU A 30 -8.55 -11.88 -3.81
C GLU A 30 -7.49 -11.53 -4.85
N THR A 31 -7.19 -10.24 -5.01
CA THR A 31 -6.24 -9.76 -6.04
C THR A 31 -4.91 -9.31 -5.46
N GLY A 32 -4.85 -9.09 -4.14
CA GLY A 32 -3.70 -8.53 -3.43
C GLY A 32 -3.40 -7.09 -3.82
N ARG A 33 -4.40 -6.32 -4.29
CA ARG A 33 -4.24 -4.97 -4.85
C ARG A 33 -5.35 -4.03 -4.35
N PRO A 34 -5.15 -2.71 -4.40
CA PRO A 34 -6.22 -1.77 -4.14
C PRO A 34 -7.37 -1.94 -5.14
N PRO A 35 -8.62 -1.79 -4.69
CA PRO A 35 -9.77 -1.71 -5.59
C PRO A 35 -9.52 -0.69 -6.70
N GLY A 36 -9.82 -1.09 -7.93
CA GLY A 36 -9.62 -0.23 -9.10
C GLY A 36 -8.19 -0.21 -9.66
N ILE A 37 -7.25 -1.00 -9.13
CA ILE A 37 -5.94 -1.20 -9.75
C ILE A 37 -5.89 -2.54 -10.49
N THR A 38 -5.34 -2.53 -11.71
CA THR A 38 -5.15 -3.74 -12.52
C THR A 38 -3.84 -4.45 -12.23
N ALA A 39 -3.65 -5.62 -12.84
CA ALA A 39 -2.41 -6.39 -12.81
C ALA A 39 -1.17 -5.56 -13.24
N LEU A 40 -1.36 -4.68 -14.22
CA LEU A 40 -0.33 -3.86 -14.85
C LEU A 40 -0.16 -2.48 -14.18
N GLY A 41 -0.88 -2.21 -13.08
CA GLY A 41 -0.82 -0.92 -12.39
C GLY A 41 -1.64 0.18 -13.06
N SER A 42 -2.43 -0.13 -14.08
CA SER A 42 -3.40 0.81 -14.63
C SER A 42 -4.64 0.93 -13.74
N LEU A 43 -5.36 2.04 -13.89
CA LEU A 43 -6.62 2.26 -13.20
C LEU A 43 -7.78 1.62 -13.96
N ARG A 44 -8.75 1.12 -13.21
CA ARG A 44 -10.06 0.67 -13.68
C ARG A 44 -11.13 1.05 -12.65
N PRO A 45 -12.41 1.10 -13.02
CA PRO A 45 -13.47 1.24 -12.03
C PRO A 45 -13.39 0.11 -10.99
N ALA A 46 -13.47 0.48 -9.71
CA ALA A 46 -13.61 -0.48 -8.62
C ALA A 46 -15.05 -1.01 -8.62
N THR A 47 -15.23 -2.33 -8.54
CA THR A 47 -16.56 -2.92 -8.38
C THR A 47 -17.01 -2.79 -6.92
N PRO A 48 -18.33 -2.68 -6.64
CA PRO A 48 -18.84 -2.64 -5.27
C PRO A 48 -18.37 -3.83 -4.43
N ASP A 49 -18.37 -5.04 -5.01
CA ASP A 49 -17.90 -6.25 -4.33
C ASP A 49 -16.42 -6.21 -3.98
N ALA A 50 -15.58 -5.61 -4.85
CA ALA A 50 -14.15 -5.49 -4.58
C ALA A 50 -13.88 -4.52 -3.44
N VAL A 51 -14.62 -3.41 -3.38
CA VAL A 51 -14.52 -2.45 -2.28
C VAL A 51 -15.03 -3.08 -0.98
N ALA A 52 -16.16 -3.79 -1.02
CA ALA A 52 -16.81 -4.34 0.17
C ALA A 52 -15.97 -5.42 0.88
N ARG A 53 -15.16 -6.18 0.14
CA ARG A 53 -14.30 -7.24 0.71
C ARG A 53 -12.88 -6.78 1.02
N SER A 54 -12.51 -5.56 0.65
CA SER A 54 -11.17 -5.07 0.91
C SER A 54 -10.91 -4.88 2.39
N VAL A 55 -9.65 -5.05 2.76
CA VAL A 55 -9.16 -4.92 4.13
C VAL A 55 -8.01 -3.92 4.17
N ASP A 56 -7.85 -3.27 5.32
CA ASP A 56 -6.71 -2.40 5.57
C ASP A 56 -5.45 -3.24 5.82
N GLU A 57 -4.43 -3.04 4.98
CA GLU A 57 -3.13 -3.68 5.08
C GLU A 57 -2.06 -2.66 5.51
N PRO A 58 -1.23 -2.96 6.52
CA PRO A 58 -0.30 -2.00 7.11
C PRO A 58 0.90 -1.72 6.18
N VAL A 59 1.41 -0.50 6.24
CA VAL A 59 2.56 -0.03 5.45
C VAL A 59 3.67 0.43 6.39
N CYS A 60 4.88 -0.09 6.18
CA CYS A 60 6.01 0.33 7.01
C CYS A 60 6.43 1.78 6.72
N PRO A 61 6.98 2.50 7.73
CA PRO A 61 7.43 3.89 7.57
C PRO A 61 8.36 4.11 6.37
N ASP A 62 9.33 3.22 6.13
CA ASP A 62 10.24 3.31 4.99
C ASP A 62 9.52 3.35 3.63
N CYS A 63 8.39 2.64 3.50
CA CYS A 63 7.62 2.65 2.26
C CYS A 63 6.78 3.91 2.12
N VAL A 64 6.29 4.47 3.23
CA VAL A 64 5.58 5.75 3.27
C VAL A 64 6.55 6.86 2.87
N GLU A 65 7.70 6.96 3.53
CA GLU A 65 8.73 7.98 3.24
C GLU A 65 9.18 7.90 1.78
N ARG A 66 9.40 6.67 1.27
CA ARG A 66 9.71 6.47 -0.14
C ARG A 66 8.60 7.03 -1.04
N ALA A 67 7.34 6.69 -0.78
CA ALA A 67 6.20 7.14 -1.58
C ALA A 67 6.03 8.67 -1.55
N GLU A 68 6.26 9.30 -0.39
CA GLU A 68 6.27 10.76 -0.25
C GLU A 68 7.37 11.39 -1.11
N ARG A 69 8.59 10.86 -1.05
CA ARG A 69 9.70 11.31 -1.89
C ARG A 69 9.39 11.19 -3.39
N TRP A 70 8.70 10.13 -3.82
CA TRP A 70 8.24 9.98 -5.21
C TRP A 70 7.22 11.05 -5.59
N ARG A 71 6.28 11.40 -4.70
CA ARG A 71 5.29 12.46 -4.94
C ARG A 71 5.94 13.83 -5.06
N GLU A 72 6.93 14.12 -4.22
CA GLU A 72 7.64 15.40 -4.21
C GLU A 72 8.53 15.60 -5.45
N THR A 73 9.15 14.52 -5.94
CA THR A 73 10.15 14.61 -7.03
C THR A 73 9.57 14.45 -8.44
N GLY A 74 8.35 13.92 -8.59
CA GLY A 74 7.45 14.16 -9.74
C GLY A 74 7.98 13.97 -11.18
N ASN A 75 9.14 13.35 -11.45
CA ASN A 75 9.72 13.32 -12.80
C ASN A 75 10.23 11.92 -13.25
N PRO A 76 9.78 11.39 -14.41
CA PRO A 76 10.18 10.08 -14.97
C PRO A 76 11.62 9.94 -15.51
N LEU A 77 12.53 10.91 -15.31
CA LEU A 77 13.79 10.99 -16.06
C LEU A 77 15.11 10.98 -15.26
N HIS A 78 15.12 10.61 -13.98
CA HIS A 78 16.39 10.27 -13.33
C HIS A 78 16.77 8.82 -13.63
N ARG A 79 17.35 8.64 -14.83
CA ARG A 79 18.19 7.51 -15.23
C ARG A 79 19.20 7.16 -14.13
N GLY A 80 19.37 5.87 -13.88
CA GLY A 80 20.40 5.35 -12.98
C GLY A 80 20.41 3.83 -12.81
N TRP A 81 20.15 3.09 -13.89
CA TRP A 81 20.65 1.72 -14.12
C TRP A 81 21.20 1.69 -15.54
#